data_AF-A0A542XUG0-F1
#
_entry.id   AF-A0A542XUG0-F1
#
_cell.length_a   1.000
_cell.length_b   1.000
_cell.length_c   1.000
_cell.angle_alpha   90.00
_cell.angle_beta   90.00
_cell.angle_gamma   90.00
#
_symmetry.space_group_name_H-M   'P 1'
#
loop_
_entity.id
_entity.type
_entity.pdbx_description
1 polymer ?
#
loop_
_entity_poly.entity_id
_entity_poly.type
_entity_poly.pdbx_seq_one_letter_code
_entity_poly.pdbx_strand_id
1 'polypeptide(L)' 'MRSAMSNPTGGNIVPLKKGMTDPRWMGSDGWVKMAQRVNGIEIHYVRNTITGQVDDYKFVG' A
#
# COMPACT_ATOMS: atom_id res chain seq x y z
N MET A 1 -1.32 10.79 -10.89
CA MET A 1 -0.05 10.48 -10.18
C MET A 1 0.01 11.02 -8.76
N ARG A 2 -0.40 12.28 -8.47
CA ARG A 2 -0.38 12.81 -7.08
C ARG A 2 -1.41 12.18 -6.12
N SER A 3 -2.57 11.72 -6.60
CA SER A 3 -3.72 11.46 -5.71
C SER A 3 -3.54 10.31 -4.70
N ALA A 4 -2.85 9.21 -5.05
CA ALA A 4 -2.58 8.11 -4.11
C ALA A 4 -1.51 8.48 -3.06
N MET A 5 -0.60 9.40 -3.39
CA MET A 5 0.32 10.00 -2.41
C MET A 5 -0.41 11.03 -1.53
N SER A 6 -1.44 11.69 -2.06
CA SER A 6 -2.24 12.68 -1.33
C SER A 6 -3.24 12.07 -0.35
N ASN A 7 -3.71 10.83 -0.59
CA ASN A 7 -4.59 10.10 0.34
C ASN A 7 -4.26 8.59 0.35
N PRO A 8 -3.15 8.19 0.99
CA PRO A 8 -2.73 6.79 1.09
C PRO A 8 -3.59 5.96 2.05
N THR A 9 -4.55 6.57 2.74
CA THR A 9 -5.58 5.86 3.51
C THR A 9 -6.84 5.55 2.69
N GLY A 10 -6.98 6.13 1.48
CA GLY A 10 -8.15 5.95 0.63
C GLY A 10 -8.12 4.67 -0.22
N GLY A 11 -7.12 3.81 -0.05
CA GLY A 11 -7.05 2.49 -0.68
C GLY A 11 -7.58 1.37 0.23
N ASN A 12 -7.76 0.18 -0.33
CA ASN A 12 -8.13 -1.01 0.41
C ASN A 12 -6.89 -1.87 0.72
N ILE A 13 -6.88 -2.51 1.89
CA ILE A 13 -5.87 -3.51 2.22
C ILE A 13 -6.07 -4.71 1.29
N VAL A 14 -4.97 -5.16 0.67
CA VAL A 14 -4.94 -6.37 -0.14
C VAL A 14 -4.62 -7.55 0.78
N PRO A 15 -5.54 -8.52 0.96
CA PRO A 15 -5.30 -9.68 1.82
C PRO A 15 -4.26 -10.60 1.18
N LEU A 16 -3.05 -10.60 1.74
CA LEU A 16 -1.99 -11.52 1.36
C LEU A 16 -2.09 -12.80 2.18
N LYS A 17 -2.05 -13.96 1.53
CA LYS A 17 -2.20 -15.28 2.17
C LYS A 17 -1.22 -15.52 3.33
N LYS A 18 -0.02 -14.93 3.27
CA LYS A 18 1.02 -15.02 4.31
C LYS A 18 1.27 -13.68 5.03
N GLY A 19 0.43 -12.68 4.79
CA GLY A 19 0.75 -11.29 5.16
C GLY A 19 1.95 -10.74 4.39
N MET A 20 2.51 -9.64 4.88
CA MET A 20 3.75 -9.06 4.38
C MET A 20 4.97 -9.78 4.99
N THR A 21 5.83 -10.36 4.16
CA THR A 21 7.01 -11.13 4.60
C THR A 21 8.34 -10.55 4.12
N ASP A 22 8.32 -9.38 3.48
CA ASP A 22 9.54 -8.70 3.06
C ASP A 22 10.22 -8.06 4.28
N PRO A 23 11.52 -8.27 4.53
CA PRO A 23 12.24 -7.67 5.65
C PRO A 23 12.18 -6.14 5.71
N ARG A 24 11.97 -5.45 4.58
CA ARG A 24 11.83 -3.99 4.53
C ARG A 24 10.46 -3.51 4.99
N TRP A 25 9.44 -4.34 4.80
CA TRP A 25 8.04 -4.01 5.05
C TRP A 25 7.36 -5.18 5.77
N MET A 26 7.90 -5.57 6.92
CA MET A 26 7.41 -6.76 7.63
C MET A 26 6.01 -6.54 8.20
N GLY A 27 5.11 -7.52 8.04
CA GLY A 27 3.76 -7.43 8.57
C GLY A 27 3.71 -7.34 10.10
N SER A 28 4.68 -7.97 10.79
CA SER A 28 4.85 -7.83 12.25
C SER A 28 5.12 -6.40 12.69
N ASP A 29 5.68 -5.58 11.82
CA ASP A 29 6.03 -4.18 12.10
C ASP A 29 4.90 -3.23 11.67
N GLY A 30 3.74 -3.78 11.27
CA GLY A 30 2.54 -3.02 10.92
C GLY A 30 2.39 -2.72 9.43
N TRP A 31 3.23 -3.29 8.56
CA TRP A 31 3.11 -3.06 7.13
C TRP A 31 2.00 -3.89 6.48
N VAL A 32 1.24 -3.25 5.59
CA VAL A 32 0.20 -3.86 4.76
C VAL A 32 0.38 -3.48 3.30
N LYS A 33 -0.05 -4.36 2.41
CA LYS A 33 -0.20 -4.02 0.98
C LYS A 33 -1.53 -3.31 0.77
N MET A 34 -1.50 -2.23 0.02
CA MET A 34 -2.65 -1.39 -0.32
C MET A 34 -2.87 -1.41 -1.83
N ALA A 35 -4.13 -1.34 -2.24
CA ALA A 35 -4.53 -1.10 -3.62
C ALA A 35 -5.56 0.04 -3.68
N GLN A 36 -5.37 0.96 -4.62
CA GLN A 36 -6.27 2.08 -4.84
C GLN A 36 -6.46 2.31 -6.34
N ARG A 37 -7.71 2.56 -6.76
CA ARG A 37 -8.02 2.92 -8.14
C ARG A 37 -8.23 4.42 -8.25
N VAL A 38 -7.44 5.09 -9.09
CA VAL A 38 -7.49 6.54 -9.31
C VAL A 38 -7.60 6.81 -10.80
N ASN A 39 -8.70 7.44 -11.23
CA ASN A 39 -8.94 7.78 -12.64
C ASN A 39 -8.76 6.59 -13.60
N GLY A 40 -9.24 5.41 -13.18
CA GLY A 40 -9.13 4.18 -13.97
C GLY A 40 -7.83 3.40 -13.81
N ILE A 41 -6.77 4.01 -13.26
CA ILE A 41 -5.46 3.39 -13.03
C ILE A 41 -5.45 2.70 -11.66
N GLU A 42 -5.01 1.44 -11.62
CA GLU A 42 -4.81 0.73 -10.36
C GLU A 42 -3.40 1.01 -9.82
N ILE A 43 -3.31 1.30 -8.53
CA ILE A 43 -2.07 1.68 -7.86
C ILE A 43 -1.91 0.76 -6.66
N HIS A 44 -0.79 0.04 -6.61
CA HIS A 44 -0.37 -0.74 -5.45
C HIS A 44 0.71 0.04 -4.68
N TYR A 45 0.71 -0.07 -3.36
CA TYR A 45 1.75 0.49 -2.49
C TYR A 45 1.77 -0.26 -1.17
N VAL A 46 2.78 -0.01 -0.33
CA VAL A 46 2.83 -0.54 1.03
C VAL A 46 2.66 0.59 2.04
N ARG A 47 1.89 0.34 3.10
CA ARG A 47 1.63 1.31 4.18
C ARG A 47 1.87 0.68 5.53
N ASN A 48 2.56 1.39 6.41
CA ASN A 48 2.65 1.02 7.82
C ASN A 48 1.46 1.62 8.57
N THR A 49 0.63 0.78 9.19
CA THR A 49 -0.56 1.22 9.92
C THR A 49 -0.26 1.79 11.30
N ILE A 50 0.93 1.53 11.85
CA ILE A 50 1.40 2.03 13.14
C ILE A 50 2.03 3.42 12.97
N THR A 51 2.98 3.57 12.05
CA THR A 51 3.71 4.83 11.85
C THR A 51 3.06 5.77 10.83
N GLY A 52 2.17 5.26 9.98
CA GLY A 52 1.57 5.99 8.88
C GLY A 52 2.48 6.14 7.65
N GLN A 53 3.69 5.59 7.68
CA GLN A 53 4.62 5.62 6.54
C GLN A 53 4.07 4.86 5.34
N VAL A 54 4.50 5.28 4.15
CA VAL A 54 4.08 4.71 2.87
C VAL A 54 5.28 4.59 1.95
N ASP A 55 5.34 3.50 1.18
CA ASP A 55 6.47 3.18 0.29
C ASP A 55 6.02 2.33 -0.92
N ASP A 56 6.94 2.03 -1.85
CA ASP A 56 6.81 1.10 -2.98
C ASP A 56 5.56 1.29 -3.87
N TYR A 57 5.34 2.52 -4.35
CA TYR A 57 4.24 2.79 -5.28
C TYR A 57 4.48 2.14 -6.65
N LYS A 58 3.54 1.30 -7.09
CA LYS A 58 3.50 0.70 -8.42
C LYS A 58 2.18 1.02 -9.12
N PHE A 59 2.28 1.60 -10.31
CA PHE A 59 1.14 1.89 -11.18
C PHE A 59 0.94 0.74 -12.16
N VAL A 60 -0.27 0.18 -12.19
CA VAL A 60 -0.67 -0.89 -13.12
C VAL A 60 -1.68 -0.28 -14.10
N GLY A 61 -1.33 -0.33 -15.39
CA GLY A 61 -2.14 0.14 -16.52
C GLY A 61 -2.43 -0.97 -17.50
#